data_AF-U5F9Y9-F1
#
_entry.id   AF-U5F9Y9-F1
#
_cell.length_a   1.000
_cell.length_b   1.000
_cell.length_c   1.000
_cell.angle_alpha   90.00
_cell.angle_beta   90.00
_cell.angle_gamma   90.00
#
_symmetry.space_group_name_H-M   'P 1'
#
loop_
_entity.id
_entity.type
_entity.pdbx_description
1 polymer ?
#
loop_
_entity_poly.entity_id
_entity_poly.type
_entity_poly.pdbx_seq_one_letter_code
_entity_poly.pdbx_strand_id
1 'polypeptide(L)'
;MYIKHRVQNFWKYFILNREELEHALRENDHHEITHLLQDLNEHLKTICACGMEVEMSDTGFYEMTFTPQGNKNAQFATALLKKDAPQALSEDWIINAVRPPLSERAIHTILRIKDKEVTGADFHVYYTINEISKTLDIKVYCEALKDVEEKRRESMVAFMLELFIGELEFEARISSIEIIDTPDEEAENFCLLPNLYEDICDIIIDQDWMEYHDPLSIYMAYKLDEKPVSETLRKDMKLIVTTNPQLQEELLSDSYEMCKEFKDCGGEYGYFYYEKLYEDEKEALVRQQLEKEINELLYEMSIARTMGGAVGIYYSYIDVAVFDKDAFAIALAKINEKMNFKVYYQPFLK
;
A
#
# COMPACT_ATOMS: atom_id res chain seq x y z
N MET A 1 21.09 7.61 -6.42
CA MET A 1 20.69 8.01 -5.05
C MET A 1 19.60 7.05 -4.58
N TYR A 2 19.72 6.48 -3.37
CA TYR A 2 18.73 5.53 -2.86
C TYR A 2 17.46 6.22 -2.34
N ILE A 3 16.35 5.49 -2.27
CA ILE A 3 15.04 6.02 -1.80
C ILE A 3 15.19 6.77 -0.48
N LYS A 4 15.88 6.20 0.52
CA LYS A 4 16.10 6.84 1.82
C LYS A 4 16.65 8.26 1.70
N HIS A 5 17.63 8.46 0.82
CA HIS A 5 18.26 9.76 0.64
C HIS A 5 17.35 10.73 -0.16
N ARG A 6 16.58 10.21 -1.12
CA ARG A 6 15.62 11.03 -1.88
C ARG A 6 14.49 11.51 -0.95
N VAL A 7 13.99 10.66 -0.05
CA VAL A 7 13.02 11.02 1.01
C VAL A 7 13.55 12.15 1.90
N GLN A 8 14.78 12.03 2.40
CA GLN A 8 15.41 13.08 3.21
C GLN A 8 15.52 14.41 2.46
N ASN A 9 15.83 14.38 1.16
CA ASN A 9 15.91 15.57 0.33
C ASN A 9 14.54 16.19 0.07
N PHE A 10 13.52 15.37 -0.22
CA PHE A 10 12.15 15.83 -0.37
C PHE A 10 11.67 16.56 0.88
N TRP A 11 11.89 15.99 2.07
CA TRP A 11 11.47 16.64 3.31
C TRP A 11 12.20 17.95 3.60
N LYS A 12 13.51 18.03 3.31
CA LYS A 12 14.24 19.31 3.38
C LYS A 12 13.64 20.35 2.45
N TYR A 13 13.29 19.94 1.24
CA TYR A 13 12.69 20.82 0.25
C TYR A 13 11.27 21.26 0.65
N PHE A 14 10.45 20.33 1.14
CA PHE A 14 9.11 20.62 1.65
C PHE A 14 9.15 21.64 2.78
N ILE A 15 10.04 21.47 3.76
CA ILE A 15 10.17 22.41 4.89
C ILE A 15 10.55 23.82 4.43
N LEU A 16 11.37 23.96 3.37
CA LEU A 16 11.72 25.27 2.82
C LEU A 16 10.54 26.00 2.19
N ASN A 17 9.58 25.25 1.62
CA ASN A 17 8.39 25.80 0.94
C ASN A 17 7.12 25.74 1.81
N ARG A 18 7.21 25.22 3.03
CA ARG A 18 6.07 24.98 3.92
C ARG A 18 5.27 26.25 4.19
N GLU A 19 5.94 27.33 4.60
CA GLU A 19 5.25 28.57 5.00
C GLU A 19 4.46 29.19 3.84
N GLU A 20 4.99 29.10 2.62
CA GLU A 20 4.34 29.59 1.41
C GLU A 20 3.09 28.76 1.08
N LEU A 21 3.20 27.43 1.16
CA LEU A 21 2.07 26.52 0.97
C LEU A 21 0.98 26.75 2.03
N GLU A 22 1.36 26.88 3.30
CA GLU A 22 0.43 27.16 4.40
C GLU A 22 -0.27 28.52 4.24
N HIS A 23 0.44 29.53 3.73
CA HIS A 23 -0.16 30.83 3.43
C HIS A 23 -1.17 30.71 2.29
N ALA A 24 -0.80 30.06 1.19
CA ALA A 24 -1.68 29.85 0.04
C ALA A 24 -2.95 29.07 0.41
N LEU A 25 -2.83 28.03 1.25
CA LEU A 25 -3.97 27.27 1.80
C LEU A 25 -4.92 28.16 2.62
N ARG A 26 -4.39 29.01 3.51
CA ARG A 26 -5.20 29.91 4.35
C ARG A 26 -5.95 30.97 3.53
N GLU A 27 -5.33 31.49 2.48
CA GLU A 27 -5.95 32.48 1.59
C GLU A 27 -6.86 31.85 0.51
N ASN A 28 -6.94 30.51 0.45
CA ASN A 28 -7.59 29.77 -0.64
C ASN A 28 -7.07 30.18 -2.02
N ASP A 29 -5.77 30.44 -2.15
CA ASP A 29 -5.14 30.77 -3.42
C ASP A 29 -4.90 29.50 -4.25
N HIS A 30 -5.93 29.07 -4.97
CA HIS A 30 -5.88 27.87 -5.79
C HIS A 30 -4.77 27.90 -6.85
N HIS A 31 -4.37 29.08 -7.34
CA HIS A 31 -3.32 29.16 -8.35
C HIS A 31 -1.96 28.83 -7.73
N GLU A 32 -1.65 29.47 -6.59
CA GLU A 32 -0.39 29.26 -5.89
C GLU A 32 -0.30 27.85 -5.29
N ILE A 33 -1.38 27.34 -4.69
CA ILE A 33 -1.44 25.94 -4.21
C ILE A 33 -1.12 24.98 -5.35
N THR A 34 -1.73 25.15 -6.52
CA THR A 34 -1.49 24.28 -7.68
C THR A 34 -0.04 24.34 -8.15
N HIS A 35 0.54 25.54 -8.21
CA HIS A 35 1.92 25.76 -8.63
C HIS A 35 2.92 25.09 -7.66
N LEU A 36 2.78 25.32 -6.36
CA LEU A 36 3.63 24.71 -5.33
C LEU A 36 3.50 23.19 -5.29
N LEU A 37 2.27 22.66 -5.37
CA LEU A 37 2.04 21.22 -5.39
C LEU A 37 2.58 20.58 -6.66
N GLN A 38 2.53 21.25 -7.82
CA GLN A 38 3.13 20.74 -9.05
C GLN A 38 4.64 20.54 -8.89
N ASP A 39 5.35 21.55 -8.37
CA ASP A 39 6.79 21.49 -8.15
C ASP A 39 7.18 20.42 -7.10
N LEU A 40 6.46 20.38 -5.97
CA LEU A 40 6.67 19.34 -4.96
C LEU A 40 6.40 17.93 -5.50
N ASN A 41 5.39 17.76 -6.35
CA ASN A 41 5.11 16.49 -7.01
C ASN A 41 6.19 16.09 -8.03
N GLU A 42 6.86 17.03 -8.71
CA GLU A 42 8.02 16.70 -9.56
C GLU A 42 9.18 16.13 -8.74
N HIS A 43 9.41 16.63 -7.53
CA HIS A 43 10.38 16.04 -6.61
C HIS A 43 9.92 14.67 -6.08
N LEU A 44 8.64 14.51 -5.76
CA LEU A 44 8.06 13.26 -5.29
C LEU A 44 8.16 12.13 -6.34
N LYS A 45 7.96 12.45 -7.62
CA LYS A 45 8.13 11.50 -8.75
C LYS A 45 9.51 10.86 -8.80
N THR A 46 10.53 11.51 -8.22
CA THR A 46 11.87 10.91 -8.13
C THR A 46 11.95 9.81 -7.05
N ILE A 47 10.98 9.71 -6.15
CA ILE A 47 10.95 8.75 -5.03
C ILE A 47 10.01 7.58 -5.35
N CYS A 48 8.82 7.88 -5.85
CA CYS A 48 7.77 6.92 -6.16
C CYS A 48 7.04 7.37 -7.43
N ALA A 49 6.39 6.45 -8.13
CA ALA A 49 5.40 6.78 -9.15
C ALA A 49 4.05 7.17 -8.48
N CYS A 50 4.04 8.20 -7.64
CA CYS A 50 2.86 8.63 -6.90
C CYS A 50 2.75 10.15 -6.81
N GLY A 51 1.53 10.62 -6.55
CA GLY A 51 1.22 12.02 -6.28
C GLY A 51 0.98 12.28 -4.79
N MET A 52 0.93 13.56 -4.44
CA MET A 52 0.44 14.02 -3.15
C MET A 52 -0.61 15.11 -3.31
N GLU A 53 -1.50 15.11 -2.33
CA GLU A 53 -2.59 16.08 -2.17
C GLU A 53 -2.41 16.77 -0.83
N VAL A 54 -2.74 18.05 -0.78
CA VAL A 54 -2.71 18.83 0.46
C VAL A 54 -4.00 19.61 0.57
N GLU A 55 -4.63 19.51 1.75
CA GLU A 55 -5.83 20.24 2.11
C GLU A 55 -5.74 20.81 3.53
N MET A 56 -6.66 21.69 3.87
CA MET A 56 -6.83 22.18 5.23
C MET A 56 -8.11 21.56 5.77
N SER A 57 -8.02 20.86 6.91
CA SER A 57 -9.18 20.25 7.55
C SER A 57 -10.07 21.31 8.20
N ASP A 58 -11.35 20.98 8.40
CA ASP A 58 -12.28 21.83 9.17
C ASP A 58 -11.82 22.07 10.62
N THR A 59 -10.94 21.21 11.14
CA THR A 59 -10.32 21.32 12.46
C THR A 59 -9.10 22.24 12.49
N GLY A 60 -8.70 22.81 11.34
CA GLY A 60 -7.60 23.76 11.21
C GLY A 60 -6.21 23.14 11.07
N PHE A 61 -6.12 21.82 10.93
CA PHE A 61 -4.86 21.13 10.62
C PHE A 61 -4.61 21.14 9.10
N TYR A 62 -3.35 21.09 8.71
CA TYR A 62 -2.99 20.78 7.33
C TYR A 62 -2.92 19.27 7.16
N GLU A 63 -3.50 18.75 6.09
CA GLU A 63 -3.48 17.33 5.79
C GLU A 63 -2.74 17.09 4.48
N MET A 64 -1.70 16.27 4.54
CA MET A 64 -0.97 15.77 3.39
C MET A 64 -1.29 14.29 3.19
N THR A 65 -1.77 13.95 2.00
CA THR A 65 -2.08 12.57 1.63
C THR A 65 -1.30 12.18 0.39
N PHE A 66 -0.43 11.17 0.53
CA PHE A 66 0.17 10.50 -0.62
C PHE A 66 -0.83 9.52 -1.24
N THR A 67 -0.85 9.44 -2.57
CA THR A 67 -1.82 8.61 -3.31
C THR A 67 -1.10 7.55 -4.15
N PRO A 68 -0.65 6.44 -3.55
CA PRO A 68 0.03 5.38 -4.29
C PRO A 68 -0.91 4.54 -5.16
N GLN A 69 -2.24 4.60 -4.97
CA GLN A 69 -3.24 3.97 -5.83
C GLN A 69 -3.00 2.46 -5.99
N GLY A 70 -2.79 1.77 -4.86
CA GLY A 70 -2.50 0.33 -4.84
C GLY A 70 -1.12 -0.09 -5.37
N ASN A 71 -0.31 0.82 -5.91
CA ASN A 71 1.03 0.49 -6.38
C ASN A 71 1.95 0.17 -5.20
N LYS A 72 2.36 -1.09 -5.05
CA LYS A 72 3.20 -1.55 -3.92
C LYS A 72 4.56 -0.85 -3.84
N ASN A 73 5.20 -0.56 -4.97
CA ASN A 73 6.46 0.20 -4.98
C ASN A 73 6.27 1.59 -4.37
N ALA A 74 5.17 2.27 -4.74
CA ALA A 74 4.81 3.56 -4.19
C ALA A 74 4.41 3.46 -2.72
N GLN A 75 3.60 2.47 -2.31
CA GLN A 75 3.23 2.26 -0.91
C GLN A 75 4.46 2.09 0.01
N PHE A 76 5.49 1.34 -0.43
CA PHE A 76 6.74 1.23 0.34
C PHE A 76 7.44 2.59 0.51
N ALA A 77 7.48 3.39 -0.55
CA ALA A 77 8.07 4.72 -0.51
C ALA A 77 7.26 5.71 0.33
N THR A 78 5.93 5.71 0.23
CA THR A 78 5.05 6.62 0.99
C THR A 78 4.97 6.27 2.46
N ALA A 79 5.04 4.97 2.80
CA ALA A 79 5.21 4.54 4.19
C ALA A 79 6.51 5.08 4.79
N LEU A 80 7.61 5.07 4.01
CA LEU A 80 8.87 5.65 4.45
C LEU A 80 8.80 7.19 4.54
N LEU A 81 8.15 7.85 3.58
CA LEU A 81 7.91 9.31 3.62
C LEU A 81 7.17 9.70 4.92
N LYS A 82 6.07 9.02 5.24
CA LYS A 82 5.31 9.24 6.48
C LYS A 82 6.17 8.98 7.72
N LYS A 83 6.89 7.86 7.75
CA LYS A 83 7.74 7.49 8.90
C LYS A 83 8.83 8.53 9.17
N ASP A 84 9.49 9.00 8.10
CA ASP A 84 10.64 9.91 8.18
C ASP A 84 10.22 11.39 8.07
N ALA A 85 8.93 11.69 8.24
CA ALA A 85 8.43 13.05 8.25
C ALA A 85 9.13 13.88 9.34
N PRO A 86 9.55 15.13 9.05
CA PRO A 86 10.20 15.98 10.02
C PRO A 86 9.35 16.21 11.26
N GLN A 87 9.97 16.15 12.44
CA GLN A 87 9.30 16.45 13.71
C GLN A 87 8.66 17.84 13.74
N ALA A 88 9.18 18.80 12.96
CA ALA A 88 8.59 20.14 12.83
C ALA A 88 7.14 20.14 12.31
N LEU A 89 6.67 19.04 11.70
CA LEU A 89 5.31 18.90 11.17
C LEU A 89 4.34 18.29 12.19
N SER A 90 4.81 17.71 13.30
CA SER A 90 3.97 16.87 14.17
C SER A 90 2.86 17.61 14.93
N GLU A 91 2.94 18.95 15.02
CA GLU A 91 1.95 19.76 15.74
C GLU A 91 0.75 20.14 14.87
N ASP A 92 0.98 20.53 13.62
CA ASP A 92 -0.05 21.14 12.76
C ASP A 92 -0.39 20.33 11.50
N TRP A 93 0.35 19.25 11.22
CA TRP A 93 0.18 18.44 10.02
C TRP A 93 -0.25 17.00 10.32
N ILE A 94 -1.25 16.53 9.58
CA ILE A 94 -1.62 15.13 9.44
C ILE A 94 -0.96 14.60 8.16
N ILE A 95 -0.22 13.49 8.26
CA ILE A 95 0.51 12.90 7.12
C ILE A 95 0.03 11.46 6.90
N ASN A 96 -0.58 11.23 5.74
CA ASN A 96 -1.10 9.94 5.34
C ASN A 96 -0.26 9.33 4.22
N ALA A 97 0.18 8.08 4.41
CA ALA A 97 0.95 7.33 3.41
C ALA A 97 0.09 6.84 2.24
N VAL A 98 -1.22 6.76 2.46
CA VAL A 98 -2.26 6.33 1.54
C VAL A 98 -3.53 7.13 1.83
N ARG A 99 -4.48 7.19 0.91
CA ARG A 99 -5.73 7.91 1.16
C ARG A 99 -6.52 7.34 2.34
N PRO A 100 -6.87 8.16 3.35
CA PRO A 100 -7.78 7.75 4.41
C PRO A 100 -9.24 7.70 3.93
N PRO A 101 -10.10 6.90 4.58
CA PRO A 101 -11.54 6.93 4.34
C PRO A 101 -12.14 8.30 4.66
N LEU A 102 -13.24 8.63 4.00
CA LEU A 102 -14.06 9.82 4.30
C LEU A 102 -13.27 11.14 4.40
N SER A 103 -12.20 11.29 3.60
CA SER A 103 -11.44 12.55 3.51
C SER A 103 -12.36 13.74 3.19
N GLU A 104 -11.96 14.96 3.55
CA GLU A 104 -12.73 16.19 3.20
C GLU A 104 -13.03 16.22 1.71
N ARG A 105 -12.03 15.89 0.90
CA ARG A 105 -12.20 15.71 -0.54
C ARG A 105 -13.32 14.74 -0.91
N ALA A 106 -13.47 13.60 -0.23
CA ALA A 106 -14.52 12.63 -0.54
C ALA A 106 -15.93 13.24 -0.36
N ILE A 107 -16.13 13.97 0.73
CA ILE A 107 -17.42 14.59 1.09
C ILE A 107 -17.81 15.67 0.06
N HIS A 108 -16.85 16.47 -0.39
CA HIS A 108 -17.09 17.57 -1.34
C HIS A 108 -16.95 17.18 -2.82
N THR A 109 -16.68 15.91 -3.12
CA THR A 109 -16.51 15.45 -4.51
C THR A 109 -17.85 15.43 -5.26
N ILE A 110 -17.89 16.19 -6.36
CA ILE A 110 -18.99 16.20 -7.33
C ILE A 110 -18.44 15.75 -8.69
N LEU A 111 -18.89 14.59 -9.16
CA LEU A 111 -18.61 14.11 -10.51
C LEU A 111 -19.60 14.73 -11.50
N ARG A 112 -19.08 15.31 -12.58
CA ARG A 112 -19.90 15.78 -13.71
C ARG A 112 -19.97 14.70 -14.78
N ILE A 113 -21.13 14.05 -14.88
CA ILE A 113 -21.40 13.01 -15.87
C ILE A 113 -22.47 13.53 -16.83
N LYS A 114 -22.06 13.82 -18.07
CA LYS A 114 -22.89 14.54 -19.05
C LYS A 114 -23.38 15.86 -18.44
N ASP A 115 -24.70 16.04 -18.32
CA ASP A 115 -25.34 17.23 -17.74
C ASP A 115 -25.78 17.01 -16.27
N LYS A 116 -25.34 15.93 -15.63
CA LYS A 116 -25.69 15.59 -14.24
C LYS A 116 -24.51 15.81 -13.30
N GLU A 117 -24.79 16.40 -12.15
CA GLU A 117 -23.91 16.41 -10.99
C GLU A 117 -24.22 15.19 -10.14
N VAL A 118 -23.19 14.42 -9.79
CA VAL A 118 -23.29 13.13 -9.12
C VAL A 118 -22.35 13.13 -7.93
N THR A 119 -22.85 12.71 -6.78
CA THR A 119 -22.17 12.67 -5.49
C THR A 119 -22.11 11.25 -4.97
N GLY A 120 -21.43 11.01 -3.84
CA GLY A 120 -21.44 9.69 -3.19
C GLY A 120 -22.85 9.18 -2.88
N ALA A 121 -23.80 10.06 -2.56
CA ALA A 121 -25.18 9.69 -2.24
C ALA A 121 -25.95 9.10 -3.43
N ASP A 122 -25.46 9.25 -4.66
CA ASP A 122 -26.06 8.68 -5.87
C ASP A 122 -25.59 7.23 -6.13
N PHE A 123 -24.59 6.74 -5.39
CA PHE A 123 -24.05 5.39 -5.50
C PHE A 123 -24.70 4.46 -4.48
N HIS A 124 -25.36 3.45 -5.01
CA HIS A 124 -25.99 2.37 -4.29
C HIS A 124 -25.01 1.20 -4.26
N VAL A 125 -24.63 0.76 -3.06
CA VAL A 125 -23.71 -0.35 -2.87
C VAL A 125 -24.46 -1.51 -2.22
N TYR A 126 -24.47 -2.63 -2.91
CA TYR A 126 -24.97 -3.90 -2.39
C TYR A 126 -23.79 -4.79 -2.10
N TYR A 127 -23.82 -5.57 -1.03
CA TYR A 127 -22.67 -6.37 -0.65
C TYR A 127 -23.03 -7.72 -0.07
N THR A 128 -22.16 -8.69 -0.33
CA THR A 128 -22.19 -10.02 0.29
C THR A 128 -20.90 -10.25 1.05
N ILE A 129 -21.02 -10.76 2.27
CA ILE A 129 -19.88 -11.10 3.11
C ILE A 129 -19.33 -12.45 2.67
N ASN A 130 -18.04 -12.48 2.32
CA ASN A 130 -17.32 -13.70 2.03
C ASN A 130 -16.55 -14.15 3.27
N GLU A 131 -17.14 -15.09 4.02
CA GLU A 131 -16.58 -15.60 5.27
C GLU A 131 -15.22 -16.30 5.11
N ILE A 132 -14.92 -16.83 3.92
CA ILE A 132 -13.68 -17.57 3.67
C ILE A 132 -12.52 -16.61 3.47
N SER A 133 -12.68 -15.63 2.58
CA SER A 133 -11.64 -14.63 2.30
C SER A 133 -11.64 -13.48 3.30
N LYS A 134 -12.68 -13.34 4.14
CA LYS A 134 -12.90 -12.20 5.04
C LYS A 134 -12.93 -10.87 4.27
N THR A 135 -13.70 -10.86 3.19
CA THR A 135 -13.85 -9.73 2.25
C THR A 135 -15.33 -9.56 1.88
N LEU A 136 -15.62 -8.50 1.13
CA LEU A 136 -16.90 -8.16 0.56
C LEU A 136 -16.85 -8.28 -0.96
N ASP A 137 -17.83 -8.98 -1.50
CA ASP A 137 -18.17 -8.92 -2.92
C ASP A 137 -19.25 -7.86 -3.09
N ILE A 138 -18.97 -6.80 -3.86
CA ILE A 138 -19.85 -5.64 -3.98
C ILE A 138 -20.45 -5.49 -5.38
N LYS A 139 -21.69 -5.03 -5.42
CA LYS A 139 -22.34 -4.52 -6.63
C LYS A 139 -22.60 -3.03 -6.47
N VAL A 140 -22.27 -2.25 -7.50
CA VAL A 140 -22.42 -0.80 -7.48
C VAL A 140 -23.39 -0.36 -8.56
N TYR A 141 -24.44 0.35 -8.15
CA TYR A 141 -25.43 0.97 -9.03
C TYR A 141 -25.37 2.50 -8.92
N CYS A 142 -25.36 3.18 -10.07
CA CYS A 142 -25.58 4.62 -10.16
C CYS A 142 -26.27 4.95 -11.48
N GLU A 143 -27.45 5.58 -11.43
CA GLU A 143 -28.26 5.91 -12.61
C GLU A 143 -27.48 6.73 -13.65
N ALA A 144 -26.57 7.61 -13.21
CA ALA A 144 -25.80 8.46 -14.09
C ALA A 144 -24.75 7.68 -14.92
N LEU A 145 -24.38 6.47 -14.50
CA LEU A 145 -23.34 5.66 -15.14
C LEU A 145 -23.85 4.75 -16.26
N LYS A 146 -25.17 4.57 -16.43
CA LYS A 146 -25.77 3.64 -17.42
C LYS A 146 -25.25 3.80 -18.85
N ASP A 147 -25.05 5.04 -19.27
CA ASP A 147 -24.60 5.36 -20.64
C ASP A 147 -23.13 5.76 -20.70
N VAL A 148 -22.37 5.51 -19.63
CA VAL A 148 -20.93 5.80 -19.59
C VAL A 148 -20.20 4.58 -20.14
N GLU A 149 -19.18 4.83 -20.96
CA GLU A 149 -18.32 3.78 -21.48
C GLU A 149 -17.71 2.95 -20.34
N GLU A 150 -17.61 1.63 -20.53
CA GLU A 150 -17.33 0.65 -19.48
C GLU A 150 -16.04 0.96 -18.71
N LYS A 151 -14.92 1.17 -19.41
CA LYS A 151 -13.63 1.47 -18.76
C LYS A 151 -13.67 2.76 -17.96
N ARG A 152 -14.37 3.78 -18.47
CA ARG A 152 -14.58 5.03 -17.74
C ARG A 152 -15.46 4.81 -16.51
N ARG A 153 -16.52 4.00 -16.61
CA ARG A 153 -17.41 3.64 -15.50
C ARG A 153 -16.65 2.90 -14.39
N GLU A 154 -15.82 1.92 -14.75
CA GLU A 154 -14.92 1.21 -13.82
C GLU A 154 -13.98 2.18 -13.09
N SER A 155 -13.32 3.06 -13.85
CA SER A 155 -12.40 4.04 -13.27
C SER A 155 -13.11 5.01 -12.30
N MET A 156 -14.34 5.42 -12.61
CA MET A 156 -15.13 6.31 -11.75
C MET A 156 -15.62 5.61 -10.48
N VAL A 157 -16.06 4.35 -10.58
CA VAL A 157 -16.47 3.56 -9.41
C VAL A 157 -15.28 3.28 -8.49
N ALA A 158 -14.14 2.86 -9.04
CA ALA A 158 -12.92 2.63 -8.25
C ALA A 158 -12.48 3.91 -7.52
N PHE A 159 -12.44 5.04 -8.24
CA PHE A 159 -12.11 6.34 -7.64
C PHE A 159 -13.06 6.73 -6.50
N MET A 160 -14.37 6.55 -6.69
CA MET A 160 -15.36 6.85 -5.64
C MET A 160 -15.23 5.91 -4.44
N LEU A 161 -14.98 4.62 -4.65
CA LEU A 161 -14.73 3.70 -3.54
C LEU A 161 -13.48 4.11 -2.77
N GLU A 162 -12.35 4.33 -3.43
CA GLU A 162 -11.10 4.78 -2.78
C GLU A 162 -11.29 6.08 -1.99
N LEU A 163 -12.08 7.04 -2.50
CA LEU A 163 -12.38 8.27 -1.78
C LEU A 163 -13.14 8.01 -0.47
N PHE A 164 -14.16 7.17 -0.52
CA PHE A 164 -15.09 7.00 0.60
C PHE A 164 -14.60 5.98 1.64
N ILE A 165 -14.02 4.86 1.22
CA ILE A 165 -13.54 3.81 2.14
C ILE A 165 -12.02 3.80 2.34
N GLY A 166 -11.29 4.67 1.62
CA GLY A 166 -9.83 4.76 1.70
C GLY A 166 -9.12 3.63 0.97
N GLU A 167 -7.84 3.83 0.67
CA GLU A 167 -7.03 2.82 -0.06
C GLU A 167 -6.81 1.55 0.78
N LEU A 168 -6.74 1.68 2.11
CA LEU A 168 -6.50 0.54 3.00
C LEU A 168 -7.65 -0.46 3.00
N GLU A 169 -8.88 -0.01 3.28
CA GLU A 169 -10.02 -0.92 3.30
C GLU A 169 -10.42 -1.36 1.89
N PHE A 170 -10.20 -0.51 0.88
CA PHE A 170 -10.38 -0.92 -0.51
C PHE A 170 -9.50 -2.14 -0.84
N GLU A 171 -8.22 -2.11 -0.47
CA GLU A 171 -7.30 -3.23 -0.72
C GLU A 171 -7.57 -4.44 0.20
N ALA A 172 -7.89 -4.20 1.46
CA ALA A 172 -8.04 -5.26 2.45
C ALA A 172 -9.39 -6.00 2.36
N ARG A 173 -10.45 -5.31 1.95
CA ARG A 173 -11.84 -5.77 2.16
C ARG A 173 -12.62 -6.00 0.89
N ILE A 174 -12.24 -5.43 -0.25
CA ILE A 174 -13.05 -5.56 -1.47
C ILE A 174 -12.44 -6.64 -2.36
N SER A 175 -13.13 -7.78 -2.51
CA SER A 175 -12.67 -8.90 -3.35
C SER A 175 -13.16 -8.83 -4.79
N SER A 176 -14.35 -8.27 -5.00
CA SER A 176 -14.91 -8.11 -6.33
C SER A 176 -15.83 -6.91 -6.41
N ILE A 177 -15.88 -6.29 -7.59
CA ILE A 177 -16.74 -5.15 -7.90
C ILE A 177 -17.47 -5.47 -9.19
N GLU A 178 -18.80 -5.55 -9.11
CA GLU A 178 -19.68 -5.65 -10.27
C GLU A 178 -20.45 -4.33 -10.42
N ILE A 179 -20.43 -3.72 -11.61
CA ILE A 179 -21.17 -2.48 -11.86
C ILE A 179 -22.46 -2.83 -12.60
N ILE A 180 -23.60 -2.56 -11.96
CA ILE A 180 -24.92 -2.99 -12.44
C ILE A 180 -25.73 -1.81 -12.98
N ASP A 181 -26.57 -2.08 -13.98
CA ASP A 181 -27.39 -1.06 -14.65
C ASP A 181 -28.77 -0.86 -14.01
N THR A 182 -29.19 -1.74 -13.09
CA THR A 182 -30.45 -1.61 -12.34
C THR A 182 -30.20 -1.88 -10.87
N PRO A 183 -30.95 -1.26 -9.94
CA PRO A 183 -30.90 -1.60 -8.53
C PRO A 183 -31.06 -3.11 -8.31
N ASP A 184 -30.31 -3.67 -7.37
CA ASP A 184 -30.48 -5.08 -6.96
C ASP A 184 -31.57 -5.15 -5.89
N GLU A 185 -32.81 -5.41 -6.32
CA GLU A 185 -33.98 -5.50 -5.43
C GLU A 185 -33.96 -6.74 -4.52
N GLU A 186 -33.13 -7.74 -4.84
CA GLU A 186 -33.02 -9.01 -4.10
C GLU A 186 -31.84 -9.01 -3.11
N ALA A 187 -31.03 -7.95 -3.08
CA ALA A 187 -29.88 -7.85 -2.20
C ALA A 187 -30.29 -7.77 -0.72
N GLU A 188 -29.69 -8.62 0.11
CA GLU A 188 -29.94 -8.63 1.56
C GLU A 188 -29.28 -7.44 2.28
N ASN A 189 -28.07 -7.06 1.83
CA ASN A 189 -27.34 -5.92 2.40
C ASN A 189 -27.19 -4.81 1.37
N PHE A 190 -27.45 -3.58 1.81
CA PHE A 190 -27.47 -2.39 0.99
C PHE A 190 -27.12 -1.15 1.82
N CYS A 191 -26.30 -0.29 1.24
CA CYS A 191 -26.08 1.05 1.74
C CYS A 191 -25.82 2.05 0.62
N LEU A 192 -25.87 3.34 0.95
CA LEU A 192 -25.29 4.36 0.07
C LEU A 192 -23.78 4.41 0.30
N LEU A 193 -23.01 4.73 -0.73
CA LEU A 193 -21.56 4.77 -0.66
C LEU A 193 -20.98 5.56 0.54
N PRO A 194 -21.55 6.71 0.97
CA PRO A 194 -21.06 7.43 2.15
C PRO A 194 -21.09 6.63 3.45
N ASN A 195 -21.95 5.61 3.54
CA ASN A 195 -22.11 4.79 4.73
C ASN A 195 -21.27 3.51 4.67
N LEU A 196 -20.72 3.15 3.51
CA LEU A 196 -20.03 1.88 3.31
C LEU A 196 -18.83 1.68 4.25
N TYR A 197 -18.10 2.75 4.55
CA TYR A 197 -16.96 2.65 5.47
C TYR A 197 -17.40 2.31 6.90
N GLU A 198 -18.51 2.87 7.36
CA GLU A 198 -19.11 2.57 8.66
C GLU A 198 -19.57 1.10 8.71
N ASP A 199 -20.27 0.65 7.66
CA ASP A 199 -20.69 -0.75 7.55
C ASP A 199 -19.49 -1.72 7.55
N ILE A 200 -18.39 -1.39 6.85
CA ILE A 200 -17.17 -2.18 6.88
C ILE A 200 -16.61 -2.27 8.30
N CYS A 201 -16.58 -1.16 9.04
CA CYS A 201 -16.09 -1.15 10.42
C CYS A 201 -16.95 -2.04 11.34
N ASP A 202 -18.28 -1.95 11.21
CA ASP A 202 -19.20 -2.79 11.97
C ASP A 202 -19.03 -4.27 11.63
N ILE A 203 -18.88 -4.61 10.34
CA ILE A 203 -18.61 -5.99 9.89
C ILE A 203 -17.30 -6.53 10.47
N ILE A 204 -16.24 -5.72 10.49
CA ILE A 204 -14.95 -6.12 11.05
C ILE A 204 -15.10 -6.52 12.53
N ILE A 205 -15.87 -5.74 13.29
CA ILE A 205 -16.14 -5.99 14.71
C ILE A 205 -17.04 -7.22 14.87
N ASP A 206 -18.15 -7.29 14.16
CA ASP A 206 -19.16 -8.34 14.29
C ASP A 206 -18.64 -9.73 13.87
N GLN A 207 -17.76 -9.76 12.86
CA GLN A 207 -17.19 -11.01 12.33
C GLN A 207 -15.79 -11.34 12.90
N ASP A 208 -15.28 -10.55 13.86
CA ASP A 208 -13.95 -10.71 14.44
C ASP A 208 -12.84 -10.81 13.37
N TRP A 209 -12.89 -9.87 12.42
CA TRP A 209 -11.87 -9.76 11.37
C TRP A 209 -10.63 -9.05 11.92
N MET A 210 -9.46 -9.42 11.39
CA MET A 210 -8.21 -8.72 11.73
C MET A 210 -8.27 -7.28 11.24
N GLU A 211 -7.95 -6.33 12.11
CA GLU A 211 -7.76 -4.92 11.76
C GLU A 211 -6.39 -4.70 11.12
N TYR A 212 -6.35 -3.84 10.10
CA TYR A 212 -5.12 -3.40 9.47
C TYR A 212 -4.92 -1.91 9.70
N HIS A 213 -3.66 -1.47 9.69
CA HIS A 213 -3.30 -0.05 9.82
C HIS A 213 -2.37 0.43 8.70
N ASP A 214 -1.99 -0.46 7.78
CA ASP A 214 -1.07 -0.22 6.68
C ASP A 214 -1.28 -1.30 5.59
N PRO A 215 -1.46 -0.94 4.31
CA PRO A 215 -1.59 -1.93 3.23
C PRO A 215 -0.40 -2.89 3.11
N LEU A 216 0.78 -2.48 3.59
CA LEU A 216 1.99 -3.30 3.63
C LEU A 216 2.00 -4.28 4.82
N SER A 217 0.87 -4.48 5.48
CA SER A 217 0.64 -5.50 6.52
C SER A 217 -0.42 -6.54 6.12
N ILE A 218 -1.01 -6.42 4.93
CA ILE A 218 -1.98 -7.37 4.39
C ILE A 218 -1.22 -8.55 3.78
N TYR A 219 -1.23 -9.70 4.46
CA TYR A 219 -0.51 -10.90 4.02
C TYR A 219 -1.41 -11.88 3.27
N MET A 220 -0.90 -12.39 2.14
CA MET A 220 -1.46 -13.52 1.42
C MET A 220 -0.53 -14.74 1.53
N ALA A 221 -1.13 -15.93 1.62
CA ALA A 221 -0.39 -17.19 1.70
C ALA A 221 -0.73 -18.10 0.51
N TYR A 222 0.30 -18.66 -0.11
CA TYR A 222 0.19 -19.56 -1.26
C TYR A 222 0.91 -20.86 -0.97
N LYS A 223 0.24 -21.99 -1.24
CA LYS A 223 0.87 -23.30 -1.29
C LYS A 223 1.17 -23.64 -2.75
N LEU A 224 2.44 -23.91 -3.05
CA LEU A 224 2.87 -24.28 -4.40
C LEU A 224 2.64 -25.77 -4.65
N ASP A 225 2.30 -26.11 -5.89
CA ASP A 225 2.17 -27.51 -6.34
C ASP A 225 3.50 -28.27 -6.21
N GLU A 226 3.39 -29.57 -5.93
CA GLU A 226 4.54 -30.47 -5.77
C GLU A 226 5.25 -30.70 -7.13
N LYS A 227 6.23 -29.86 -7.44
CA LYS A 227 7.19 -30.04 -8.54
C LYS A 227 8.45 -30.75 -8.04
N PRO A 228 9.23 -31.43 -8.92
CA PRO A 228 10.53 -31.95 -8.54
C PRO A 228 11.41 -30.82 -8.01
N VAL A 229 11.87 -31.02 -6.79
CA VAL A 229 12.51 -29.99 -5.97
C VAL A 229 13.96 -29.87 -6.40
N SER A 230 14.41 -28.65 -6.65
CA SER A 230 15.82 -28.37 -6.87
C SER A 230 16.45 -27.82 -5.61
N GLU A 231 17.70 -28.17 -5.32
CA GLU A 231 18.51 -27.51 -4.27
C GLU A 231 18.89 -26.06 -4.63
N THR A 232 18.47 -25.57 -5.81
CA THR A 232 18.66 -24.18 -6.21
C THR A 232 17.76 -23.27 -5.40
N LEU A 233 18.33 -22.15 -4.91
CA LEU A 233 17.58 -21.13 -4.18
C LEU A 233 16.27 -20.75 -4.87
N ARG A 234 15.21 -20.64 -4.07
CA ARG A 234 13.81 -20.40 -4.42
C ARG A 234 13.14 -21.45 -5.31
N LYS A 235 13.87 -22.40 -5.91
CA LYS A 235 13.26 -23.56 -6.61
C LYS A 235 12.87 -24.70 -5.67
N ASP A 236 13.08 -24.51 -4.37
CA ASP A 236 12.70 -25.43 -3.30
C ASP A 236 11.48 -24.94 -2.48
N MET A 237 10.90 -23.78 -2.82
CA MET A 237 9.78 -23.17 -2.08
C MET A 237 8.54 -24.06 -2.08
N LYS A 238 7.87 -24.14 -0.93
CA LYS A 238 6.60 -24.86 -0.74
C LYS A 238 5.45 -23.95 -0.33
N LEU A 239 5.74 -23.03 0.58
CA LEU A 239 4.80 -22.05 1.11
C LEU A 239 5.38 -20.67 0.89
N ILE A 240 4.61 -19.78 0.28
CA ILE A 240 4.92 -18.36 0.16
C ILE A 240 3.94 -17.60 1.05
N VAL A 241 4.43 -16.62 1.79
CA VAL A 241 3.62 -15.67 2.55
C VAL A 241 4.11 -14.29 2.17
N THR A 242 3.27 -13.40 1.65
CA THR A 242 3.74 -12.11 1.12
C THR A 242 2.71 -11.01 1.27
N THR A 243 3.19 -9.77 1.37
CA THR A 243 2.35 -8.56 1.25
C THR A 243 2.35 -7.97 -0.17
N ASN A 244 3.07 -8.60 -1.11
CA ASN A 244 3.17 -8.17 -2.50
C ASN A 244 2.97 -9.38 -3.44
N PRO A 245 1.71 -9.82 -3.60
CA PRO A 245 1.40 -11.00 -4.41
C PRO A 245 1.80 -10.83 -5.88
N GLN A 246 1.64 -9.62 -6.43
CA GLN A 246 2.03 -9.30 -7.82
C GLN A 246 3.53 -9.51 -8.04
N LEU A 247 4.39 -9.10 -7.09
CA LEU A 247 5.82 -9.35 -7.20
C LEU A 247 6.12 -10.86 -7.22
N GLN A 248 5.43 -11.67 -6.43
CA GLN A 248 5.66 -13.13 -6.44
C GLN A 248 5.24 -13.75 -7.77
N GLU A 249 4.12 -13.30 -8.35
CA GLU A 249 3.68 -13.75 -9.68
C GLU A 249 4.72 -13.42 -10.76
N GLU A 250 5.26 -12.19 -10.74
CA GLU A 250 6.34 -11.80 -11.66
C GLU A 250 7.57 -12.70 -11.48
N LEU A 251 8.04 -12.89 -10.25
CA LEU A 251 9.22 -13.72 -9.96
C LEU A 251 9.04 -15.19 -10.36
N LEU A 252 7.84 -15.75 -10.20
CA LEU A 252 7.51 -17.13 -10.59
C LEU A 252 7.38 -17.30 -12.12
N SER A 253 7.12 -16.21 -12.85
CA SER A 253 6.99 -16.17 -14.30
C SER A 253 8.25 -15.64 -15.01
N ASP A 254 9.37 -15.47 -14.29
CA ASP A 254 10.62 -14.86 -14.79
C ASP A 254 10.41 -13.44 -15.37
N SER A 255 9.40 -12.72 -14.88
CA SER A 255 9.19 -11.29 -15.08
C SER A 255 9.78 -10.48 -13.92
N TYR A 256 10.23 -9.25 -14.19
CA TYR A 256 10.94 -8.42 -13.21
C TYR A 256 10.61 -6.94 -13.34
N GLU A 257 9.40 -6.60 -13.80
CA GLU A 257 9.07 -5.21 -14.12
C GLU A 257 8.95 -4.37 -12.85
N MET A 258 8.25 -4.85 -11.83
CA MET A 258 8.20 -4.18 -10.52
C MET A 258 9.59 -4.00 -9.92
N CYS A 259 10.50 -4.97 -10.12
CA CYS A 259 11.88 -4.87 -9.66
C CYS A 259 12.66 -3.75 -10.36
N LYS A 260 12.48 -3.58 -11.67
CA LYS A 260 13.13 -2.49 -12.42
C LYS A 260 12.56 -1.13 -12.03
N GLU A 261 11.25 -1.01 -11.96
CA GLU A 261 10.59 0.24 -11.55
C GLU A 261 11.03 0.70 -10.16
N PHE A 262 11.09 -0.23 -9.20
CA PHE A 262 11.58 0.08 -7.85
C PHE A 262 13.06 0.47 -7.85
N LYS A 263 13.87 -0.17 -8.70
CA LYS A 263 15.28 0.17 -8.91
C LYS A 263 15.50 1.56 -9.51
N ASP A 264 14.65 1.98 -10.45
CA ASP A 264 14.71 3.32 -11.04
C ASP A 264 14.42 4.42 -9.99
N CYS A 265 13.53 4.11 -9.05
CA CYS A 265 13.26 4.92 -7.85
C CYS A 265 14.41 4.89 -6.82
N GLY A 266 15.40 4.00 -7.00
CA GLY A 266 16.55 3.84 -6.10
C GLY A 266 16.33 2.85 -4.95
N GLY A 267 15.32 1.98 -5.04
CA GLY A 267 15.12 0.83 -4.18
C GLY A 267 15.73 -0.44 -4.74
N GLU A 268 15.70 -1.53 -3.98
CA GLU A 268 16.08 -2.87 -4.46
C GLU A 268 15.24 -3.93 -3.75
N TYR A 269 14.57 -4.80 -4.50
CA TYR A 269 13.99 -6.00 -3.91
C TYR A 269 15.01 -7.13 -3.87
N GLY A 270 14.95 -7.90 -2.79
CA GLY A 270 15.71 -9.13 -2.65
C GLY A 270 15.17 -9.97 -1.53
N TYR A 271 15.98 -10.92 -1.10
CA TYR A 271 15.62 -11.82 -0.02
C TYR A 271 16.83 -12.21 0.81
N PHE A 272 16.59 -12.32 2.12
CA PHE A 272 17.45 -13.09 2.99
C PHE A 272 17.19 -14.58 2.78
N TYR A 273 18.22 -15.41 2.95
CA TYR A 273 18.06 -16.85 3.02
C TYR A 273 19.01 -17.50 4.02
N TYR A 274 18.58 -18.63 4.58
CA TYR A 274 19.36 -19.48 5.48
C TYR A 274 18.93 -20.93 5.35
N GLU A 275 19.82 -21.88 5.69
CA GLU A 275 19.48 -23.31 5.71
C GLU A 275 18.40 -23.57 6.76
N LYS A 276 17.42 -24.37 6.37
CA LYS A 276 16.29 -24.72 7.22
C LYS A 276 16.77 -25.29 8.55
N LEU A 277 16.23 -24.79 9.65
CA LEU A 277 16.65 -25.17 11.01
C LEU A 277 15.81 -26.32 11.57
N TYR A 278 14.56 -26.47 11.11
CA TYR A 278 13.60 -27.46 11.60
C TYR A 278 12.83 -28.17 10.48
N GLU A 279 12.41 -29.42 10.71
CA GLU A 279 11.71 -30.25 9.72
C GLU A 279 10.17 -30.11 9.74
N ASP A 280 9.58 -28.98 10.13
CA ASP A 280 8.11 -28.87 10.25
C ASP A 280 7.61 -27.41 10.34
N GLU A 281 6.37 -27.24 10.84
CA GLU A 281 5.71 -25.95 11.10
C GLU A 281 6.53 -25.01 12.00
N LYS A 282 7.44 -25.53 12.82
CA LYS A 282 8.32 -24.69 13.64
C LYS A 282 9.21 -23.80 12.79
N GLU A 283 9.58 -24.26 11.59
CA GLU A 283 10.35 -23.43 10.68
C GLU A 283 9.58 -22.18 10.25
N ALA A 284 8.28 -22.31 9.98
CA ALA A 284 7.44 -21.17 9.59
C ALA A 284 7.37 -20.13 10.72
N LEU A 285 7.24 -20.59 11.98
CA LEU A 285 7.24 -19.74 13.16
C LEU A 285 8.60 -19.04 13.38
N VAL A 286 9.71 -19.77 13.21
CA VAL A 286 11.05 -19.21 13.33
C VAL A 286 11.30 -18.16 12.24
N ARG A 287 10.96 -18.47 10.99
CA ARG A 287 11.03 -17.51 9.87
C ARG A 287 10.22 -16.25 10.16
N GLN A 288 9.00 -16.39 10.66
CA GLN A 288 8.14 -15.26 11.01
C GLN A 288 8.73 -14.40 12.15
N GLN A 289 9.29 -15.03 13.19
CA GLN A 289 9.94 -14.32 14.28
C GLN A 289 11.17 -13.56 13.79
N LEU A 290 12.00 -14.19 12.96
CA LEU A 290 13.19 -13.56 12.36
C LEU A 290 12.81 -12.42 11.42
N GLU A 291 11.77 -12.61 10.62
CA GLU A 291 11.24 -11.55 9.77
C GLU A 291 10.87 -10.31 10.59
N LYS A 292 10.14 -10.50 11.70
CA LYS A 292 9.75 -9.43 12.60
C LYS A 292 10.98 -8.71 13.19
N GLU A 293 11.94 -9.46 13.74
CA GLU A 293 13.16 -8.88 14.33
C GLU A 293 14.02 -8.12 13.31
N ILE A 294 14.14 -8.66 12.09
CA ILE A 294 14.85 -8.00 10.99
C ILE A 294 14.11 -6.73 10.57
N ASN A 295 12.78 -6.78 10.47
CA ASN A 295 11.98 -5.62 10.10
C ASN A 295 12.10 -4.51 11.14
N GLU A 296 11.96 -4.82 12.43
CA GLU A 296 12.11 -3.87 13.53
C GLU A 296 13.48 -3.17 13.46
N LEU A 297 14.56 -3.94 13.26
CA LEU A 297 15.91 -3.39 13.15
C LEU A 297 16.11 -2.50 11.92
N LEU A 298 15.70 -2.98 10.74
CA LEU A 298 16.05 -2.31 9.48
C LEU A 298 15.10 -1.15 9.15
N TYR A 299 13.82 -1.30 9.46
CA TYR A 299 12.82 -0.30 9.12
C TYR A 299 12.95 0.93 10.02
N GLU A 300 13.23 0.75 11.31
CA GLU A 300 13.50 1.85 12.24
C GLU A 300 14.62 2.76 11.71
N MET A 301 15.67 2.16 11.13
CA MET A 301 16.81 2.86 10.53
C MET A 301 16.57 3.35 9.09
N SER A 302 15.37 3.18 8.54
CA SER A 302 15.00 3.54 7.17
C SER A 302 15.83 2.81 6.11
N ILE A 303 16.32 1.61 6.42
CA ILE A 303 17.23 0.85 5.54
C ILE A 303 16.43 -0.06 4.63
N ALA A 304 15.44 -0.76 5.17
CA ALA A 304 14.67 -1.76 4.46
C ALA A 304 13.37 -2.11 5.21
N ARG A 305 12.42 -2.73 4.53
CA ARG A 305 11.17 -3.25 5.09
C ARG A 305 10.94 -4.69 4.61
N THR A 306 10.56 -5.59 5.51
CA THR A 306 10.23 -6.97 5.12
C THR A 306 8.83 -7.05 4.52
N MET A 307 8.59 -8.09 3.72
CA MET A 307 7.37 -8.23 2.92
C MET A 307 6.91 -9.69 2.82
N GLY A 308 7.20 -10.47 3.86
CA GLY A 308 7.01 -11.91 3.90
C GLY A 308 8.23 -12.69 3.46
N GLY A 309 8.01 -13.76 2.71
CA GLY A 309 9.03 -14.66 2.21
C GLY A 309 8.46 -16.04 1.92
N ALA A 310 9.30 -17.06 2.06
CA ALA A 310 8.90 -18.43 1.76
C ALA A 310 9.58 -19.44 2.67
N VAL A 311 8.95 -20.60 2.80
CA VAL A 311 9.55 -21.80 3.40
C VAL A 311 9.74 -22.82 2.29
N GLY A 312 10.99 -23.21 2.07
CA GLY A 312 11.38 -24.25 1.14
C GLY A 312 11.66 -25.59 1.81
N ILE A 313 12.21 -26.52 1.02
CA ILE A 313 12.67 -27.81 1.52
C ILE A 313 14.03 -27.69 2.21
N TYR A 314 14.93 -26.90 1.63
CA TYR A 314 16.30 -26.77 2.09
C TYR A 314 16.55 -25.42 2.76
N TYR A 315 15.84 -24.37 2.33
CA TYR A 315 16.05 -23.02 2.81
C TYR A 315 14.76 -22.34 3.25
N SER A 316 14.93 -21.36 4.13
CA SER A 316 13.91 -20.38 4.48
C SER A 316 14.31 -19.02 3.94
N TYR A 317 13.31 -18.24 3.55
CA TYR A 317 13.46 -16.97 2.85
C TYR A 317 12.69 -15.85 3.54
N ILE A 318 13.28 -14.66 3.61
CA ILE A 318 12.61 -13.44 4.06
C ILE A 318 12.79 -12.39 2.97
N ASP A 319 11.70 -12.03 2.31
CA ASP A 319 11.69 -11.08 1.21
C ASP A 319 11.72 -9.65 1.78
N VAL A 320 12.44 -8.76 1.10
CA VAL A 320 12.74 -7.42 1.61
C VAL A 320 12.78 -6.37 0.50
N ALA A 321 12.20 -5.20 0.79
CA ALA A 321 12.34 -3.97 0.03
C ALA A 321 13.44 -3.10 0.66
N VAL A 322 14.56 -2.90 -0.04
CA VAL A 322 15.72 -2.15 0.44
C VAL A 322 15.67 -0.71 -0.06
N PHE A 323 15.78 0.26 0.86
CA PHE A 323 15.75 1.70 0.61
C PHE A 323 17.13 2.37 0.64
N ASP A 324 18.14 1.69 1.17
CA ASP A 324 19.54 2.11 1.22
C ASP A 324 20.46 0.88 1.22
N LYS A 325 21.04 0.57 0.05
CA LYS A 325 21.83 -0.64 -0.14
C LYS A 325 23.16 -0.62 0.62
N ASP A 326 23.77 0.56 0.76
CA ASP A 326 25.07 0.68 1.43
C ASP A 326 24.89 0.47 2.94
N ALA A 327 23.87 1.09 3.53
CA ALA A 327 23.51 0.86 4.92
C ALA A 327 23.04 -0.58 5.17
N PHE A 328 22.31 -1.17 4.21
CA PHE A 328 21.84 -2.54 4.28
C PHE A 328 22.98 -3.55 4.35
N ALA A 329 24.04 -3.39 3.54
CA ALA A 329 25.20 -4.28 3.58
C ALA A 329 25.90 -4.28 4.97
N ILE A 330 25.99 -3.11 5.60
CA ILE A 330 26.54 -2.96 6.96
C ILE A 330 25.61 -3.63 7.99
N ALA A 331 24.30 -3.43 7.85
CA ALA A 331 23.32 -4.03 8.76
C ALA A 331 23.31 -5.56 8.66
N LEU A 332 23.40 -6.14 7.46
CA LEU A 332 23.52 -7.58 7.24
C LEU A 332 24.75 -8.18 7.92
N ALA A 333 25.89 -7.50 7.89
CA ALA A 333 27.09 -7.94 8.62
C ALA A 333 26.84 -8.00 10.13
N LYS A 334 26.21 -6.96 10.69
CA LYS A 334 25.86 -6.90 12.13
C LYS A 334 24.80 -7.92 12.54
N ILE A 335 23.83 -8.21 11.68
CA ILE A 335 22.84 -9.28 11.91
C ILE A 335 23.60 -10.60 12.08
N ASN A 336 24.53 -10.91 11.16
CA ASN A 336 25.32 -12.14 11.23
C ASN A 336 26.25 -12.25 12.45
N GLU A 337 26.69 -11.13 13.04
CA GLU A 337 27.47 -11.14 14.29
C GLU A 337 26.63 -11.58 15.51
N LYS A 338 25.31 -11.36 15.48
CA LYS A 338 24.40 -11.67 16.59
C LYS A 338 23.71 -13.03 16.46
N MET A 339 23.71 -13.59 15.26
CA MET A 339 22.99 -14.82 14.93
C MET A 339 23.87 -16.06 15.17
N ASN A 340 23.26 -17.15 15.63
CA ASN A 340 23.94 -18.44 15.81
C ASN A 340 24.15 -19.20 14.49
N PHE A 341 23.61 -18.69 13.40
CA PHE A 341 23.75 -19.22 12.05
C PHE A 341 23.89 -18.05 11.07
N LYS A 342 24.41 -18.33 9.89
CA LYS A 342 24.65 -17.31 8.87
C LYS A 342 23.42 -17.09 8.01
N VAL A 343 23.03 -15.83 7.88
CA VAL A 343 22.01 -15.34 6.97
C VAL A 343 22.71 -14.68 5.78
N TYR A 344 22.25 -15.03 4.58
CA TYR A 344 22.75 -14.49 3.32
C TYR A 344 21.71 -13.59 2.68
N TYR A 345 22.12 -12.74 1.74
CA TYR A 345 21.22 -11.89 0.96
C TYR A 345 21.46 -12.10 -0.54
N GLN A 346 20.38 -12.10 -1.31
CA GLN A 346 20.44 -12.10 -2.77
C GLN A 346 19.37 -11.14 -3.34
N PRO A 347 19.74 -10.23 -4.27
CA PRO A 347 18.76 -9.41 -4.97
C PRO A 347 17.96 -10.27 -5.95
N PHE A 348 16.70 -9.92 -6.20
CA PHE A 348 15.90 -10.62 -7.22
C PHE A 348 16.41 -10.32 -8.63
N LEU A 349 16.73 -9.05 -8.89
CA LEU A 349 17.33 -8.62 -10.14
C LEU A 349 18.85 -8.73 -10.05
N LYS A 350 19.45 -9.60 -10.86
CA LYS A 350 20.91 -9.80 -10.91
C LYS A 350 21.64 -8.72 -11.70
#